data_AF-A0A9N9PUA9-F1
#
_entry.id   AF-A0A9N9PUA9-F1
#
_cell.length_a   1.000
_cell.length_b   1.000
_cell.length_c   1.000
_cell.angle_alpha   90.00
_cell.angle_beta   90.00
_cell.angle_gamma   90.00
#
_symmetry.space_group_name_H-M   'P 1'
#
loop_
_entity.id
_entity.type
_entity.pdbx_description
1 polymer ?
#
loop_
_entity_poly.entity_id
_entity_poly.type
_entity_poly.pdbx_seq_one_letter_code
_entity_poly.pdbx_strand_id
1 'polypeptide(L)'
;MSLSLKLKPPPPYIPSTTQNGSDTLHPSSIPPNSDPRAFYLQNPSLVPPPLISHSSFIPKPLITHLMRKKKNSALAVKFETHKRRENWDRITNMEGAFHTFLTPVVSNCEMVGDHVYKGRHEIVRFGRNGQGRVLVREVVLSAAVHMDFEYTNVMMRVCRLGREEVRGVELGDGWGVLGVEEKQEEGRRWAYDEGLRRHLVFHLVKDRRLPARREEEGRRWAYDEGLRRHLVFHLVKDRRLPARREVKSMSMDETISFLEYLISSEKHAPELIKDVRGRFTETYDQVLSLELLLNTAIQQALNEFSALEALCGRGYVYTYNPAAIFAKEIGAPLLNRLMVLALKTLSDQNIFANLRIFAFSDFADPEIIPLVKMALRRQPHVRVLRKDDLFRGPGGVYEVGKFPEARGARLVIHNNSDGFGQNIETEGMFESLDGVVGCCGSGAASLRRDRGDLLDFVF
;
A
#
# COMPACT_ATOMS: atom_id res chain seq x y z
N MET A 1 -20.52 -8.54 -8.37
CA MET A 1 -19.25 -9.30 -8.32
C MET A 1 -18.68 -9.13 -6.92
N SER A 2 -18.36 -10.22 -6.22
CA SER A 2 -17.74 -10.16 -4.88
C SER A 2 -16.24 -9.97 -5.06
N LEU A 3 -15.61 -9.03 -4.35
CA LEU A 3 -14.15 -9.02 -4.21
C LEU A 3 -13.72 -10.38 -3.66
N SER A 4 -12.75 -11.03 -4.30
CA SER A 4 -12.12 -12.21 -3.72
C SER A 4 -11.33 -11.77 -2.50
N LEU A 5 -11.62 -12.37 -1.36
CA LEU A 5 -10.90 -12.12 -0.11
C LEU A 5 -9.86 -13.21 0.19
N LYS A 6 -9.65 -14.13 -0.77
CA LYS A 6 -8.67 -15.21 -0.63
C LYS A 6 -7.29 -14.72 -1.07
N LEU A 7 -6.27 -15.10 -0.32
CA LEU A 7 -4.89 -14.95 -0.78
C LEU A 7 -4.72 -15.64 -2.13
N LYS A 8 -3.90 -15.05 -3.00
CA LYS A 8 -3.59 -15.63 -4.29
C LYS A 8 -2.82 -16.94 -4.08
N PRO A 9 -3.07 -17.99 -4.90
CA PRO A 9 -2.23 -19.17 -4.87
C PRO A 9 -0.79 -18.78 -5.24
N PRO A 10 0.26 -19.42 -4.69
CA PRO A 10 1.63 -19.12 -5.07
C PRO A 10 1.84 -19.18 -6.59
N PRO A 11 2.61 -18.26 -7.19
CA PRO A 11 2.89 -18.31 -8.61
C PRO A 11 3.77 -19.54 -8.92
N PRO A 12 3.73 -20.05 -10.17
CA PRO A 12 4.51 -21.22 -10.57
C PRO A 12 6.02 -21.00 -10.48
N TYR A 13 6.46 -19.75 -10.57
CA TYR A 13 7.85 -19.34 -10.45
C TYR A 13 7.96 -18.13 -9.52
N ILE A 14 8.95 -18.15 -8.65
CA ILE A 14 9.29 -17.05 -7.74
C ILE A 14 10.76 -16.65 -7.96
N PRO A 15 11.13 -15.39 -7.67
CA PRO A 15 12.54 -14.99 -7.65
C PRO A 15 13.34 -15.88 -6.71
N SER A 16 14.63 -16.07 -6.99
CA SER A 16 15.51 -16.86 -6.13
C SER A 16 15.48 -16.33 -4.70
N THR A 17 15.19 -17.22 -3.76
CA THR A 17 15.19 -16.92 -2.32
C THR A 17 16.35 -17.66 -1.66
N THR A 18 17.10 -16.98 -0.80
CA THR A 18 18.04 -17.66 0.09
C THR A 18 17.28 -18.49 1.13
N GLN A 19 17.88 -19.58 1.59
CA GLN A 19 17.31 -20.41 2.66
C GLN A 19 17.64 -19.89 4.07
N ASN A 20 18.42 -18.81 4.18
CA ASN A 20 18.84 -18.25 5.45
C ASN A 20 17.69 -17.52 6.15
N GLY A 21 17.62 -17.67 7.46
CA GLY A 21 16.75 -16.85 8.30
C GLY A 21 17.40 -15.49 8.58
N SER A 22 16.60 -14.52 9.01
CA SER A 22 17.11 -13.20 9.39
C SER A 22 17.65 -13.17 10.82
N ASP A 23 17.74 -14.31 11.50
CA ASP A 23 18.26 -14.46 12.86
C ASP A 23 19.79 -14.49 12.92
N THR A 24 20.47 -14.63 11.78
CA THR A 24 21.93 -14.63 11.66
C THR A 24 22.46 -13.49 10.79
N LEU A 25 23.74 -13.13 11.01
CA LEU A 25 24.49 -12.23 10.15
C LEU A 25 25.39 -13.03 9.21
N HIS A 26 25.55 -12.54 7.98
CA HIS A 26 26.28 -13.22 6.92
C HIS A 26 27.39 -12.30 6.37
N PRO A 27 28.54 -12.84 5.97
CA PRO A 27 29.54 -12.06 5.24
C PRO A 27 29.04 -11.75 3.82
N SER A 28 29.04 -10.49 3.42
CA SER A 28 28.64 -10.07 2.08
C SER A 28 29.81 -10.01 1.09
N SER A 29 29.46 -9.79 -0.17
CA SER A 29 30.42 -9.53 -1.26
C SER A 29 30.89 -8.08 -1.35
N ILE A 30 30.37 -7.19 -0.48
CA ILE A 30 30.68 -5.77 -0.51
C ILE A 30 32.15 -5.59 -0.10
N PRO A 31 32.98 -4.91 -0.91
CA PRO A 31 34.36 -4.65 -0.52
C PRO A 31 34.44 -3.75 0.72
N PRO A 32 35.50 -3.88 1.54
CA PRO A 32 35.70 -3.02 2.69
C PRO A 32 35.72 -1.53 2.30
N ASN A 33 35.01 -0.69 3.06
CA ASN A 33 34.88 0.76 2.85
C ASN A 33 34.12 1.20 1.59
N SER A 34 33.53 0.28 0.82
CA SER A 34 32.67 0.63 -0.31
C SER A 34 31.29 1.08 0.15
N ASP A 35 30.68 1.98 -0.63
CA ASP A 35 29.28 2.34 -0.48
C ASP A 35 28.38 1.16 -0.93
N PRO A 36 27.50 0.62 -0.05
CA PRO A 36 26.67 -0.53 -0.38
C PRO A 36 25.78 -0.30 -1.60
N ARG A 37 25.13 0.86 -1.69
CA ARG A 37 24.24 1.21 -2.81
C ARG A 37 24.99 1.18 -4.14
N ALA A 38 26.11 1.90 -4.21
CA ALA A 38 26.92 1.98 -5.43
C ALA A 38 27.42 0.59 -5.86
N PHE A 39 27.85 -0.25 -4.91
CA PHE A 39 28.29 -1.61 -5.18
C PHE A 39 27.17 -2.44 -5.84
N TYR A 40 25.97 -2.52 -5.24
CA TYR A 40 24.89 -3.32 -5.83
C TYR A 40 24.35 -2.72 -7.12
N LEU A 41 24.29 -1.39 -7.26
CA LEU A 41 23.85 -0.75 -8.51
C LEU A 41 24.80 -1.07 -9.67
N GLN A 42 26.10 -1.23 -9.41
CA GLN A 42 27.07 -1.67 -10.43
C GLN A 42 27.01 -3.18 -10.71
N ASN A 43 26.45 -3.96 -9.78
CA ASN A 43 26.41 -5.42 -9.84
C ASN A 43 24.98 -5.98 -9.69
N PRO A 44 24.02 -5.58 -10.54
CA PRO A 44 22.60 -5.94 -10.38
C PRO A 44 22.34 -7.45 -10.51
N SER A 45 23.24 -8.22 -11.14
CA SER A 45 23.14 -9.68 -11.23
C SER A 45 23.36 -10.41 -9.90
N LEU A 46 23.90 -9.72 -8.88
CA LEU A 46 24.09 -10.29 -7.54
C LEU A 46 22.79 -10.30 -6.72
N VAL A 47 21.72 -9.66 -7.20
CA VAL A 47 20.50 -9.43 -6.43
C VAL A 47 19.27 -9.85 -7.23
N PRO A 48 18.29 -10.53 -6.61
CA PRO A 48 17.11 -11.00 -7.34
C PRO A 48 16.23 -9.83 -7.80
N PRO A 49 15.47 -10.00 -8.89
CA PRO A 49 14.34 -9.10 -9.20
C PRO A 49 13.22 -9.27 -8.15
N PRO A 50 12.30 -8.29 -8.05
CA PRO A 50 11.17 -8.39 -7.14
C PRO A 50 10.12 -9.38 -7.68
N LEU A 51 9.34 -9.97 -6.77
CA LEU A 51 8.02 -10.50 -7.07
C LEU A 51 7.02 -9.35 -7.05
N ILE A 52 6.30 -9.09 -8.14
CA ILE A 52 5.34 -7.98 -8.25
C ILE A 52 3.93 -8.52 -8.13
N SER A 53 3.35 -8.44 -6.94
CA SER A 53 1.96 -8.82 -6.70
C SER A 53 1.02 -7.67 -7.03
N HIS A 54 -0.01 -7.89 -7.85
CA HIS A 54 -0.95 -6.82 -8.22
C HIS A 54 -2.42 -7.22 -8.16
N SER A 55 -3.33 -6.26 -7.99
CA SER A 55 -4.76 -6.58 -8.05
C SER A 55 -5.15 -7.01 -9.47
N SER A 56 -6.07 -7.98 -9.59
CA SER A 56 -6.41 -8.60 -10.89
C SER A 56 -6.99 -7.62 -11.91
N PHE A 57 -7.50 -6.48 -11.45
CA PHE A 57 -8.05 -5.42 -12.29
C PHE A 57 -7.00 -4.43 -12.81
N ILE A 58 -5.72 -4.56 -12.45
CA ILE A 58 -4.67 -3.70 -13.01
C ILE A 58 -4.24 -4.24 -14.38
N PRO A 59 -4.40 -3.48 -15.48
CA PRO A 59 -3.97 -3.94 -16.80
C PRO A 59 -2.44 -4.08 -16.89
N LYS A 60 -1.96 -5.12 -17.59
CA LYS A 60 -0.51 -5.35 -17.79
C LYS A 60 0.25 -4.14 -18.34
N PRO A 61 -0.25 -3.37 -19.33
CA PRO A 61 0.44 -2.17 -19.81
C PRO A 61 0.65 -1.13 -18.70
N LEU A 62 -0.32 -0.99 -17.79
CA LEU A 62 -0.23 -0.09 -16.65
C LEU A 62 0.79 -0.58 -15.62
N ILE A 63 0.86 -1.89 -15.36
CA ILE A 63 1.93 -2.48 -14.52
C ILE A 63 3.31 -2.10 -15.07
N THR A 64 3.58 -2.43 -16.33
CA THR A 64 4.86 -2.11 -16.99
C THR A 64 5.18 -0.61 -16.91
N HIS A 65 4.18 0.25 -17.15
CA HIS A 65 4.36 1.69 -17.08
C HIS A 65 4.72 2.17 -15.67
N LEU A 66 3.94 1.78 -14.66
CA LEU A 66 4.12 2.16 -13.26
C LEU A 66 5.46 1.66 -12.69
N MET A 67 5.90 0.47 -13.11
CA MET A 67 7.17 -0.13 -12.73
C MET A 67 8.39 0.58 -13.33
N ARG A 68 8.27 1.20 -14.51
CA ARG A 68 9.42 1.75 -15.25
C ARG A 68 9.48 3.27 -15.34
N LYS A 69 8.36 3.99 -15.17
CA LYS A 69 8.24 5.43 -15.51
C LYS A 69 8.03 6.35 -14.31
N LYS A 70 8.57 5.95 -13.16
CA LYS A 70 8.43 6.65 -11.87
C LYS A 70 9.08 8.03 -11.88
N LYS A 71 8.52 8.96 -11.09
CA LYS A 71 9.05 10.31 -10.86
C LYS A 71 10.20 10.26 -9.86
N ASN A 72 11.26 11.05 -10.07
CA ASN A 72 12.44 11.11 -9.20
C ASN A 72 12.24 11.98 -7.93
N SER A 73 11.01 12.26 -7.51
CA SER A 73 10.74 13.11 -6.34
C SER A 73 9.54 12.61 -5.54
N ALA A 74 9.72 12.51 -4.22
CA ALA A 74 8.76 12.07 -3.21
C ALA A 74 7.65 13.09 -2.88
N LEU A 75 7.34 14.02 -3.78
CA LEU A 75 6.25 14.96 -3.52
C LEU A 75 4.92 14.34 -3.93
N ALA A 76 3.87 14.57 -3.13
CA ALA A 76 2.49 14.18 -3.38
C ALA A 76 1.90 14.55 -4.76
N VAL A 77 2.55 15.49 -5.45
CA VAL A 77 2.19 15.84 -6.82
C VAL A 77 2.99 14.93 -7.74
N LYS A 78 2.34 13.90 -8.29
CA LYS A 78 2.94 12.98 -9.26
C LYS A 78 3.05 13.61 -10.65
N PHE A 79 2.24 14.63 -10.95
CA PHE A 79 2.23 15.30 -12.25
C PHE A 79 2.12 16.82 -12.16
N GLU A 80 3.04 17.52 -12.83
CA GLU A 80 3.09 18.98 -12.93
C GLU A 80 3.11 19.45 -14.39
N THR A 81 2.25 20.40 -14.73
CA THR A 81 2.04 20.92 -16.10
C THR A 81 3.05 22.00 -16.53
N HIS A 82 3.82 22.56 -15.60
CA HIS A 82 4.66 23.74 -15.87
C HIS A 82 6.17 23.40 -15.97
N LYS A 83 6.49 22.14 -16.20
CA LYS A 83 7.89 21.70 -16.35
C LYS A 83 8.39 21.90 -17.77
N ARG A 84 9.71 22.12 -17.90
CA ARG A 84 10.40 22.04 -19.18
C ARG A 84 10.28 20.63 -19.76
N ARG A 85 10.29 20.51 -21.08
CA ARG A 85 10.02 19.25 -21.80
C ARG A 85 10.91 18.09 -21.37
N GLU A 86 12.18 18.36 -21.13
CA GLU A 86 13.18 17.39 -20.65
C GLU A 86 12.87 16.83 -19.26
N ASN A 87 12.00 17.50 -18.50
CA ASN A 87 11.61 17.16 -17.12
C ASN A 87 10.12 16.81 -17.00
N TRP A 88 9.42 16.56 -18.10
CA TRP A 88 8.00 16.20 -18.02
C TRP A 88 7.76 14.94 -17.20
N ASP A 89 6.78 15.04 -16.31
CA ASP A 89 6.37 13.91 -15.48
C ASP A 89 5.73 12.84 -16.37
N ARG A 90 6.18 11.61 -16.15
CA ARG A 90 5.77 10.47 -16.97
C ARG A 90 4.54 9.76 -16.42
N ILE A 91 4.14 10.07 -15.19
CA ILE A 91 3.02 9.48 -14.46
C ILE A 91 2.09 10.62 -14.00
N THR A 92 0.79 10.43 -14.15
CA THR A 92 -0.31 11.31 -13.67
C THR A 92 -0.58 11.06 -12.19
N ASN A 93 -1.30 11.98 -11.53
CA ASN A 93 -1.73 11.75 -10.15
C ASN A 93 -2.65 10.53 -10.02
N MET A 94 -3.50 10.26 -11.03
CA MET A 94 -4.39 9.10 -11.01
C MET A 94 -3.63 7.78 -11.22
N GLU A 95 -2.66 7.74 -12.15
CA GLU A 95 -1.73 6.60 -12.25
C GLU A 95 -0.95 6.39 -10.94
N GLY A 96 -0.59 7.46 -10.24
CA GLY A 96 -0.02 7.38 -8.89
C GLY A 96 -0.93 6.65 -7.89
N ALA A 97 -2.25 6.85 -7.95
CA ALA A 97 -3.19 6.12 -7.10
C ALA A 97 -3.21 4.62 -7.41
N PHE A 98 -2.88 4.22 -8.65
CA PHE A 98 -2.81 2.81 -9.02
C PHE A 98 -1.59 2.10 -8.42
N HIS A 99 -0.51 2.81 -8.03
CA HIS A 99 0.62 2.19 -7.34
C HIS A 99 0.23 1.49 -6.04
N THR A 100 -0.84 1.92 -5.36
CA THR A 100 -1.36 1.25 -4.16
C THR A 100 -1.80 -0.19 -4.41
N PHE A 101 -2.11 -0.54 -5.66
CA PHE A 101 -2.55 -1.89 -6.07
C PHE A 101 -1.42 -2.74 -6.66
N LEU A 102 -0.16 -2.30 -6.53
CA LEU A 102 1.03 -3.03 -6.92
C LEU A 102 2.00 -3.12 -5.74
N THR A 103 2.35 -4.34 -5.35
CA THR A 103 3.27 -4.62 -4.24
C THR A 103 4.49 -5.40 -4.75
N PRO A 104 5.61 -4.72 -5.00
CA PRO A 104 6.89 -5.36 -5.24
C PRO A 104 7.48 -5.87 -3.92
N VAL A 105 7.87 -7.13 -3.91
CA VAL A 105 8.54 -7.77 -2.77
C VAL A 105 9.89 -8.29 -3.24
N VAL A 106 10.97 -7.70 -2.71
CA VAL A 106 12.32 -8.21 -2.93
C VAL A 106 12.56 -9.35 -1.97
N SER A 107 12.67 -10.56 -2.51
CA SER A 107 12.80 -11.79 -1.74
C SER A 107 14.08 -11.84 -0.90
N ASN A 108 15.15 -11.19 -1.36
CA ASN A 108 16.42 -11.11 -0.64
C ASN A 108 17.06 -9.73 -0.76
N CYS A 109 16.93 -8.92 0.29
CA CYS A 109 17.64 -7.66 0.45
C CYS A 109 18.74 -7.84 1.50
N GLU A 110 19.99 -7.58 1.15
CA GLU A 110 21.11 -7.60 2.09
C GLU A 110 21.23 -6.21 2.72
N MET A 111 21.10 -6.12 4.05
CA MET A 111 21.21 -4.87 4.81
C MET A 111 22.48 -4.86 5.65
N VAL A 112 23.27 -3.78 5.63
CA VAL A 112 24.52 -3.67 6.44
C VAL A 112 24.28 -3.24 7.90
N GLY A 113 23.02 -3.07 8.28
CA GLY A 113 22.60 -2.71 9.63
C GLY A 113 21.08 -2.77 9.80
N ASP A 114 20.63 -2.86 11.05
CA ASP A 114 19.20 -2.82 11.38
C ASP A 114 18.72 -1.36 11.44
N HIS A 115 17.55 -1.06 10.87
CA HIS A 115 16.94 0.27 10.88
C HIS A 115 16.50 0.67 12.29
N VAL A 116 16.78 1.91 12.68
CA VAL A 116 16.29 2.52 13.93
C VAL A 116 15.82 3.95 13.65
N TYR A 117 14.76 4.37 14.34
CA TYR A 117 14.28 5.75 14.32
C TYR A 117 14.54 6.44 15.66
N LYS A 118 15.32 7.53 15.65
CA LYS A 118 15.64 8.35 16.85
C LYS A 118 15.50 9.84 16.53
N GLY A 119 14.30 10.27 16.14
CA GLY A 119 14.05 11.62 15.63
C GLY A 119 14.59 11.86 14.21
N ARG A 120 15.31 10.89 13.64
CA ARG A 120 15.68 10.75 12.23
C ARG A 120 15.91 9.28 11.90
N HIS A 121 15.98 8.96 10.61
CA HIS A 121 16.29 7.61 10.13
C HIS A 121 17.78 7.30 10.31
N GLU A 122 18.09 6.18 10.98
CA GLU A 122 19.45 5.71 11.22
C GLU A 122 19.56 4.18 11.02
N ILE A 123 20.79 3.67 11.04
CA ILE A 123 21.06 2.24 11.08
C ILE A 123 22.06 1.88 12.19
N VAL A 124 21.86 0.72 12.82
CA VAL A 124 22.85 0.08 13.69
C VAL A 124 23.69 -0.85 12.83
N ARG A 125 24.89 -0.40 12.43
CA ARG A 125 25.80 -1.16 11.54
C ARG A 125 26.31 -2.43 12.22
N PHE A 126 26.36 -3.52 11.47
CA PHE A 126 26.87 -4.81 11.96
C PHE A 126 28.40 -4.90 11.98
N GLY A 127 29.08 -4.02 11.26
CA GLY A 127 30.54 -4.00 11.18
C GLY A 127 31.09 -5.09 10.25
N ARG A 128 32.18 -5.73 10.68
CA ARG A 128 32.92 -6.73 9.88
C ARG A 128 33.17 -7.98 10.70
N ASN A 129 33.31 -9.12 10.01
CA ASN A 129 33.77 -10.35 10.64
C ASN A 129 35.30 -10.34 10.87
N GLY A 130 35.83 -11.39 11.51
CA GLY A 130 37.27 -11.54 11.77
C GLY A 130 38.15 -11.62 10.52
N GLN A 131 37.57 -11.80 9.33
CA GLN A 131 38.26 -11.78 8.03
C GLN A 131 38.14 -10.42 7.32
N GLY A 132 37.59 -9.40 7.97
CA GLY A 132 37.40 -8.07 7.41
C GLY A 132 36.25 -7.94 6.40
N ARG A 133 35.42 -8.97 6.23
CA ARG A 133 34.24 -8.92 5.34
C ARG A 133 33.09 -8.17 6.01
N VAL A 134 32.38 -7.34 5.24
CA VAL A 134 31.20 -6.61 5.72
C VAL A 134 30.12 -7.62 6.12
N LEU A 135 29.53 -7.43 7.30
CA LEU A 135 28.42 -8.24 7.77
C LEU A 135 27.09 -7.64 7.30
N VAL A 136 26.18 -8.50 6.85
CA VAL A 136 24.82 -8.14 6.43
C VAL A 136 23.80 -9.05 7.10
N ARG A 137 22.56 -8.55 7.18
CA ARG A 137 21.37 -9.36 7.45
C ARG A 137 20.58 -9.48 6.16
N GLU A 138 20.19 -10.70 5.83
CA GLU A 138 19.25 -10.95 4.74
C GLU A 138 17.83 -10.68 5.25
N VAL A 139 17.09 -9.81 4.57
CA VAL A 139 15.70 -9.46 4.90
C VAL A 139 14.82 -9.60 3.65
N VAL A 140 13.51 -9.60 3.84
CA VAL A 140 12.54 -9.38 2.74
C VAL A 140 12.15 -7.91 2.77
N LEU A 141 12.18 -7.25 1.63
CA LEU A 141 11.72 -5.88 1.51
C LEU A 141 10.36 -5.87 0.80
N SER A 142 9.33 -5.45 1.52
CA SER A 142 8.04 -5.12 0.90
C SER A 142 8.02 -3.63 0.61
N ALA A 143 8.03 -3.27 -0.68
CA ALA A 143 7.94 -1.88 -1.13
C ALA A 143 6.50 -1.54 -1.56
N ALA A 144 5.54 -1.92 -0.70
CA ALA A 144 4.14 -1.55 -0.86
C ALA A 144 3.96 -0.02 -0.78
N VAL A 145 3.23 0.54 -1.73
CA VAL A 145 2.90 1.97 -1.75
C VAL A 145 1.59 2.16 -0.99
N HIS A 146 1.60 3.02 0.03
CA HIS A 146 0.40 3.33 0.80
C HIS A 146 -0.59 4.17 0.02
N MET A 147 -1.83 4.26 0.53
CA MET A 147 -2.77 5.25 0.04
C MET A 147 -2.25 6.66 0.31
N ASP A 148 -1.98 7.40 -0.77
CA ASP A 148 -1.47 8.76 -0.70
C ASP A 148 -2.61 9.78 -0.45
N PHE A 149 -2.75 10.18 0.81
CA PHE A 149 -3.62 11.27 1.30
C PHE A 149 -2.80 12.46 1.81
N GLU A 150 -1.57 12.65 1.32
CA GLU A 150 -0.79 13.83 1.68
C GLU A 150 -1.47 15.11 1.17
N TYR A 151 -2.19 15.02 0.03
CA TYR A 151 -2.97 16.11 -0.58
C TYR A 151 -4.23 15.59 -1.29
N THR A 152 -5.03 16.51 -1.84
CA THR A 152 -6.33 16.23 -2.49
C THR A 152 -6.24 15.60 -3.90
N ASN A 153 -5.04 15.36 -4.42
CA ASN A 153 -4.80 15.11 -5.85
C ASN A 153 -4.70 13.63 -6.25
N VAL A 154 -4.35 12.73 -5.32
CA VAL A 154 -4.14 11.30 -5.59
C VAL A 154 -5.32 10.50 -5.03
N MET A 155 -5.19 9.84 -3.86
CA MET A 155 -6.22 8.92 -3.37
C MET A 155 -7.49 9.67 -2.91
N MET A 156 -7.34 10.90 -2.40
CA MET A 156 -8.47 11.79 -2.13
C MET A 156 -9.37 12.00 -3.36
N ARG A 157 -8.79 12.17 -4.55
CA ARG A 157 -9.54 12.37 -5.79
C ARG A 157 -10.31 11.13 -6.21
N VAL A 158 -9.76 9.95 -5.95
CA VAL A 158 -10.44 8.66 -6.17
C VAL A 158 -11.64 8.53 -5.25
N CYS A 159 -11.44 8.77 -3.95
CA CYS A 159 -12.39 8.46 -2.89
C CYS A 159 -13.49 9.50 -2.65
N ARG A 160 -13.27 10.76 -3.05
CA ARG A 160 -14.23 11.85 -2.83
C ARG A 160 -15.50 11.68 -3.64
N LEU A 161 -16.64 12.08 -3.08
CA LEU A 161 -17.88 12.23 -3.86
C LEU A 161 -17.81 13.44 -4.80
N GLY A 162 -18.25 13.27 -6.05
CA GLY A 162 -18.30 14.32 -7.07
C GLY A 162 -19.63 15.08 -7.09
N ARG A 163 -19.75 16.18 -7.84
CA ARG A 163 -21.05 16.89 -8.01
C ARG A 163 -22.14 16.03 -8.66
N GLU A 164 -21.71 15.05 -9.44
CA GLU A 164 -22.54 14.07 -10.14
C GLU A 164 -22.16 12.65 -9.69
N GLU A 165 -23.02 11.68 -9.98
CA GLU A 165 -22.74 10.25 -9.75
C GLU A 165 -21.53 9.83 -10.60
N VAL A 166 -20.56 9.15 -9.99
CA VAL A 166 -19.47 8.53 -10.73
C VAL A 166 -19.85 7.09 -10.99
N ARG A 167 -20.16 6.75 -12.24
CA ARG A 167 -20.42 5.37 -12.65
C ARG A 167 -19.14 4.68 -13.05
N GLY A 168 -18.84 3.57 -12.40
CA GLY A 168 -17.70 2.75 -12.70
C GLY A 168 -17.81 2.09 -14.07
N VAL A 169 -16.69 2.04 -14.79
CA VAL A 169 -16.56 1.40 -16.10
C VAL A 169 -15.20 0.73 -16.17
N GLU A 170 -15.18 -0.52 -16.62
CA GLU A 170 -13.93 -1.26 -16.85
C GLU A 170 -13.17 -0.69 -18.06
N LEU A 171 -11.84 -0.62 -17.97
CA LEU A 171 -11.00 -0.26 -19.12
C LEU A 171 -11.09 -1.38 -20.16
N GLY A 172 -11.48 -1.05 -21.39
CA GLY A 172 -11.60 -2.02 -22.49
C GLY A 172 -10.26 -2.37 -23.14
N ASP A 173 -10.28 -3.38 -24.02
CA ASP A 173 -9.09 -3.95 -24.68
C ASP A 173 -8.29 -2.94 -25.55
N GLY A 174 -8.93 -1.85 -25.98
CA GLY A 174 -8.27 -0.76 -26.72
C GLY A 174 -7.65 0.32 -25.84
N TRP A 175 -7.71 0.18 -24.51
CA TRP A 175 -7.12 1.15 -23.61
C TRP A 175 -5.59 1.07 -23.63
N GLY A 176 -4.95 2.23 -23.71
CA GLY A 176 -3.50 2.38 -23.71
C GLY A 176 -3.06 3.47 -22.74
N VAL A 177 -1.83 3.32 -22.24
CA VAL A 177 -1.20 4.36 -21.43
C VAL A 177 -0.92 5.57 -22.31
N LEU A 178 -1.38 6.74 -21.86
CA LEU A 178 -1.18 8.00 -22.56
C LEU A 178 0.33 8.34 -22.67
N GLY A 179 0.76 8.90 -23.80
CA GLY A 179 2.14 9.38 -24.00
C GLY A 179 2.50 10.58 -23.12
N VAL A 180 3.80 10.85 -22.91
CA VAL A 180 4.26 11.94 -22.02
C VAL A 180 3.83 13.31 -22.55
N GLU A 181 3.97 13.54 -23.87
CA GLU A 181 3.47 14.71 -24.59
C GLU A 181 1.96 14.89 -24.39
N GLU A 182 1.20 13.82 -24.62
CA GLU A 182 -0.25 13.81 -24.56
C GLU A 182 -0.77 14.09 -23.14
N LYS A 183 -0.01 13.68 -22.11
CA LYS A 183 -0.31 14.00 -20.70
C LYS A 183 -0.24 15.49 -20.42
N GLN A 184 0.48 16.29 -21.22
CA GLN A 184 0.52 17.74 -21.02
C GLN A 184 -0.79 18.42 -21.47
N GLU A 185 -1.52 17.81 -22.42
CA GLU A 185 -2.80 18.31 -22.91
C GLU A 185 -3.91 18.08 -21.87
N GLU A 186 -4.39 19.16 -21.24
CA GLU A 186 -5.32 19.09 -20.11
C GLU A 186 -6.59 18.27 -20.40
N GLY A 187 -7.23 18.49 -21.55
CA GLY A 187 -8.45 17.77 -21.91
C GLY A 187 -8.22 16.26 -22.08
N ARG A 188 -7.11 15.86 -22.70
CA ARG A 188 -6.76 14.44 -22.88
C ARG A 188 -6.37 13.79 -21.57
N ARG A 189 -5.54 14.46 -20.76
CA ARG A 189 -5.16 14.01 -19.41
C ARG A 189 -6.38 13.86 -18.51
N TRP A 190 -7.30 14.82 -18.53
CA TRP A 190 -8.53 14.73 -17.73
C TRP A 190 -9.33 13.48 -18.10
N ALA A 191 -9.55 13.24 -19.40
CA ALA A 191 -10.37 12.12 -19.88
C ALA A 191 -9.73 10.77 -19.50
N TYR A 192 -8.41 10.70 -19.62
CA TYR A 192 -7.62 9.56 -19.19
C TYR A 192 -7.74 9.30 -17.68
N ASP A 193 -7.51 10.32 -16.83
CA ASP A 193 -7.60 10.22 -15.37
C ASP A 193 -9.02 9.85 -14.90
N GLU A 194 -10.06 10.40 -15.51
CA GLU A 194 -11.44 10.02 -15.15
C GLU A 194 -11.76 8.59 -15.58
N GLY A 195 -11.25 8.13 -16.72
CA GLY A 195 -11.36 6.73 -17.14
C GLY A 195 -10.74 5.78 -16.10
N LEU A 196 -9.52 6.08 -15.66
CA LEU A 196 -8.83 5.36 -14.58
C LEU A 196 -9.63 5.38 -13.27
N ARG A 197 -10.19 6.53 -12.88
CA ARG A 197 -11.04 6.64 -11.67
C ARG A 197 -12.29 5.78 -11.76
N ARG A 198 -12.99 5.81 -12.90
CA ARG A 198 -14.20 4.99 -13.12
C ARG A 198 -13.87 3.50 -13.12
N HIS A 199 -12.70 3.12 -13.59
CA HIS A 199 -12.20 1.74 -13.46
C HIS A 199 -12.06 1.31 -12.00
N LEU A 200 -11.45 2.14 -11.16
CA LEU A 200 -11.37 1.87 -9.72
C LEU A 200 -12.76 1.77 -9.08
N VAL A 201 -13.70 2.65 -9.42
CA VAL A 201 -15.08 2.58 -8.91
C VAL A 201 -15.79 1.29 -9.33
N PHE A 202 -15.55 0.80 -10.55
CA PHE A 202 -16.14 -0.45 -11.04
C PHE A 202 -15.69 -1.67 -10.24
N HIS A 203 -14.40 -1.73 -9.87
CA HIS A 203 -13.82 -2.88 -9.18
C HIS A 203 -13.90 -2.79 -7.66
N LEU A 204 -13.87 -1.58 -7.09
CA LEU A 204 -13.76 -1.38 -5.64
C LEU A 204 -15.07 -0.99 -4.95
N VAL A 205 -16.15 -0.72 -5.70
CA VAL A 205 -17.46 -0.41 -5.13
C VAL A 205 -18.46 -1.45 -5.56
N LYS A 206 -19.18 -2.07 -4.62
CA LYS A 206 -20.11 -3.17 -4.93
C LYS A 206 -21.21 -2.75 -5.92
N ASP A 207 -21.69 -1.52 -5.78
CA ASP A 207 -22.71 -0.93 -6.66
C ASP A 207 -22.14 -0.35 -7.96
N ARG A 208 -20.81 -0.45 -8.16
CA ARG A 208 -20.08 0.10 -9.31
C ARG A 208 -20.36 1.58 -9.54
N ARG A 209 -20.67 2.31 -8.47
CA ARG A 209 -21.01 3.73 -8.54
C ARG A 209 -20.74 4.42 -7.21
N LEU A 210 -20.28 5.67 -7.29
CA LEU A 210 -20.24 6.59 -6.15
C LEU A 210 -21.38 7.60 -6.28
N PRO A 211 -22.15 7.86 -5.22
CA PRO A 211 -23.23 8.83 -5.25
C PRO A 211 -22.71 10.27 -5.43
N ALA A 212 -23.59 11.17 -5.88
CA ALA A 212 -23.29 12.59 -5.99
C ALA A 212 -23.24 13.29 -4.61
N ARG A 213 -22.40 14.32 -4.47
CA ARG A 213 -22.14 15.14 -3.28
C ARG A 213 -23.21 16.21 -2.99
N ARG A 214 -24.19 16.47 -3.87
CA ARG A 214 -24.91 17.76 -3.98
C ARG A 214 -25.37 18.43 -2.67
N GLU A 215 -25.03 19.73 -2.56
CA GLU A 215 -25.81 20.77 -1.88
C GLU A 215 -25.70 22.10 -2.68
N GLU A 216 -26.87 22.73 -2.94
CA GLU A 216 -27.27 24.10 -3.44
C GLU A 216 -26.47 24.78 -4.60
N GLU A 217 -27.02 25.42 -5.65
CA GLU A 217 -28.27 26.16 -5.93
C GLU A 217 -28.72 26.02 -7.43
N GLY A 218 -30.03 26.21 -7.67
CA GLY A 218 -30.57 27.10 -8.73
C GLY A 218 -30.55 26.70 -10.22
N ARG A 219 -31.75 26.32 -10.73
CA ARG A 219 -32.23 26.29 -12.15
C ARG A 219 -32.07 25.02 -13.01
N ARG A 220 -31.14 24.10 -12.73
CA ARG A 220 -31.12 22.77 -13.41
C ARG A 220 -32.07 21.73 -12.75
N TRP A 221 -32.51 22.03 -11.52
CA TRP A 221 -33.32 21.15 -10.67
C TRP A 221 -34.69 20.81 -11.24
N ALA A 222 -35.38 21.72 -11.93
CA ALA A 222 -36.74 21.48 -12.40
C ALA A 222 -36.83 20.43 -13.54
N TYR A 223 -35.79 20.34 -14.37
CA TYR A 223 -35.73 19.39 -15.48
C TYR A 223 -35.33 17.98 -15.01
N ASP A 224 -34.29 17.88 -14.19
CA ASP A 224 -33.82 16.61 -13.64
C ASP A 224 -34.79 16.02 -12.60
N GLU A 225 -35.54 16.85 -11.85
CA GLU A 225 -36.56 16.38 -10.89
C GLU A 225 -37.78 15.78 -11.61
N GLY A 226 -38.11 16.23 -12.82
CA GLY A 226 -39.11 15.59 -13.68
C GLY A 226 -38.69 14.18 -14.09
N LEU A 227 -37.44 14.01 -14.54
CA LEU A 227 -36.87 12.69 -14.90
C LEU A 227 -36.69 11.78 -13.68
N ARG A 228 -36.26 12.35 -12.54
CA ARG A 228 -36.03 11.60 -11.29
C ARG A 228 -37.35 11.11 -10.69
N ARG A 229 -38.42 11.91 -10.67
CA ARG A 229 -39.75 11.46 -10.22
C ARG A 229 -40.31 10.34 -11.09
N HIS A 230 -40.08 10.42 -12.41
CA HIS A 230 -40.47 9.38 -13.35
C HIS A 230 -39.73 8.06 -13.07
N LEU A 231 -38.42 8.10 -12.83
CA LEU A 231 -37.63 6.91 -12.51
C LEU A 231 -37.92 6.34 -11.11
N VAL A 232 -38.15 7.20 -10.12
CA VAL A 232 -38.47 6.79 -8.74
C VAL A 232 -39.85 6.14 -8.64
N PHE A 233 -40.83 6.62 -9.42
CA PHE A 233 -42.17 6.04 -9.49
C PHE A 233 -42.17 4.61 -10.08
N HIS A 234 -41.24 4.30 -10.99
CA HIS A 234 -41.20 3.03 -11.71
C HIS A 234 -40.16 2.03 -11.19
N LEU A 235 -39.11 2.47 -10.47
CA LEU A 235 -37.95 1.63 -10.15
C LEU A 235 -37.71 1.43 -8.65
N VAL A 236 -38.58 1.94 -7.79
CA VAL A 236 -38.51 1.76 -6.33
C VAL A 236 -39.85 1.23 -5.83
N LYS A 237 -39.83 0.15 -5.03
CA LYS A 237 -41.05 -0.54 -4.55
C LYS A 237 -42.02 0.40 -3.84
N ASP A 238 -41.50 1.36 -3.07
CA ASP A 238 -42.26 2.37 -2.32
C ASP A 238 -42.38 3.73 -3.03
N ARG A 239 -41.96 3.78 -4.31
CA ARG A 239 -42.07 4.94 -5.20
C ARG A 239 -41.49 6.25 -4.66
N ARG A 240 -40.52 6.18 -3.74
CA ARG A 240 -39.76 7.32 -3.21
C ARG A 240 -38.31 6.97 -2.88
N LEU A 241 -37.41 7.96 -2.91
CA LEU A 241 -36.03 7.87 -2.40
C LEU A 241 -35.79 8.90 -1.28
N PRO A 242 -34.96 8.58 -0.27
CA PRO A 242 -34.69 9.45 0.88
C PRO A 242 -33.83 10.69 0.52
N ALA A 243 -34.04 11.82 1.22
CA ALA A 243 -33.33 13.08 1.04
C ALA A 243 -31.92 13.12 1.68
N ARG A 244 -31.08 14.13 1.38
CA ARG A 244 -29.72 14.30 1.96
C ARG A 244 -29.72 14.48 3.48
N ARG A 245 -30.71 15.18 4.03
CA ARG A 245 -31.02 15.20 5.47
C ARG A 245 -31.33 13.81 6.07
N GLU A 246 -31.39 12.77 5.25
CA GLU A 246 -31.67 11.38 5.61
C GLU A 246 -30.43 10.48 5.42
N VAL A 247 -29.27 11.03 5.02
CA VAL A 247 -27.97 10.33 5.01
C VAL A 247 -27.00 11.02 5.97
N LYS A 248 -26.62 10.32 7.04
CA LYS A 248 -25.74 10.81 8.10
C LYS A 248 -24.30 10.37 7.83
N SER A 249 -23.43 11.32 7.48
CA SER A 249 -21.97 11.13 7.55
C SER A 249 -21.55 11.04 9.00
N MET A 250 -20.44 10.34 9.24
CA MET A 250 -19.81 10.29 10.55
C MET A 250 -18.70 11.34 10.60
N SER A 251 -18.53 11.99 11.75
CA SER A 251 -17.32 12.73 12.04
C SER A 251 -16.09 11.80 12.02
N MET A 252 -14.88 12.37 12.03
CA MET A 252 -13.67 11.56 12.09
C MET A 252 -13.64 10.67 13.35
N ASP A 253 -14.02 11.22 14.52
CA ASP A 253 -14.03 10.47 15.78
C ASP A 253 -15.11 9.38 15.80
N GLU A 254 -16.31 9.67 15.26
CA GLU A 254 -17.37 8.68 15.09
C GLU A 254 -16.93 7.57 14.13
N THR A 255 -16.19 7.92 13.07
CA THR A 255 -15.64 6.96 12.11
C THR A 255 -14.58 6.07 12.74
N ILE A 256 -13.63 6.63 13.49
CA ILE A 256 -12.61 5.86 14.22
C ILE A 256 -13.29 4.89 15.18
N SER A 257 -14.23 5.38 15.99
CA SER A 257 -15.00 4.57 16.94
C SER A 257 -15.78 3.45 16.25
N PHE A 258 -16.39 3.75 15.09
CA PHE A 258 -17.10 2.77 14.29
C PHE A 258 -16.16 1.67 13.76
N LEU A 259 -14.99 2.03 13.23
CA LEU A 259 -14.03 1.06 12.73
C LEU A 259 -13.44 0.20 13.86
N GLU A 260 -13.17 0.79 15.03
CA GLU A 260 -12.74 0.05 16.22
C GLU A 260 -13.78 -0.94 16.71
N TYR A 261 -15.06 -0.53 16.72
CA TYR A 261 -16.16 -1.43 16.99
C TYR A 261 -16.17 -2.60 16.00
N LEU A 262 -16.01 -2.35 14.70
CA LEU A 262 -15.95 -3.42 13.69
C LEU A 262 -14.76 -4.35 13.90
N ILE A 263 -13.57 -3.81 14.18
CA ILE A 263 -12.35 -4.60 14.47
C ILE A 263 -12.58 -5.48 15.70
N SER A 264 -13.18 -4.91 16.73
CA SER A 264 -13.40 -5.56 18.02
C SER A 264 -14.57 -6.55 18.01
N SER A 265 -15.50 -6.39 17.07
CA SER A 265 -16.69 -7.21 16.96
C SER A 265 -16.39 -8.66 16.60
N GLU A 266 -17.36 -9.53 16.88
CA GLU A 266 -17.27 -10.94 16.49
C GLU A 266 -17.60 -11.21 15.01
N LYS A 267 -18.06 -10.18 14.29
CA LYS A 267 -18.51 -10.25 12.90
C LYS A 267 -17.44 -10.77 11.97
N HIS A 268 -17.89 -11.50 10.95
CA HIS A 268 -17.03 -12.06 9.91
C HIS A 268 -16.89 -11.12 8.71
N ALA A 269 -15.82 -11.29 7.94
CA ALA A 269 -15.52 -10.51 6.72
C ALA A 269 -16.72 -10.06 5.84
N PRO A 270 -17.67 -10.94 5.43
CA PRO A 270 -18.80 -10.49 4.60
C PRO A 270 -19.72 -9.49 5.30
N GLU A 271 -19.89 -9.61 6.62
CA GLU A 271 -20.70 -8.71 7.44
C GLU A 271 -19.98 -7.38 7.67
N LEU A 272 -18.66 -7.42 7.91
CA LEU A 272 -17.83 -6.22 8.05
C LEU A 272 -17.91 -5.34 6.79
N ILE A 273 -17.75 -5.94 5.61
CA ILE A 273 -17.85 -5.23 4.33
C ILE A 273 -19.27 -4.69 4.12
N LYS A 274 -20.30 -5.46 4.51
CA LYS A 274 -21.70 -5.01 4.43
C LYS A 274 -21.96 -3.81 5.32
N ASP A 275 -21.39 -3.76 6.52
CA ASP A 275 -21.62 -2.68 7.49
C ASP A 275 -20.95 -1.37 7.11
N VAL A 276 -19.82 -1.44 6.40
CA VAL A 276 -19.09 -0.29 5.87
C VAL A 276 -19.74 0.27 4.60
N ARG A 277 -20.52 -0.54 3.87
CA ARG A 277 -21.19 -0.12 2.64
C ARG A 277 -22.14 1.05 2.88
N GLY A 278 -22.02 2.07 2.02
CA GLY A 278 -22.83 3.29 2.14
C GLY A 278 -22.53 4.11 3.39
N ARG A 279 -21.41 3.86 4.08
CA ARG A 279 -20.91 4.70 5.17
C ARG A 279 -19.87 5.66 4.63
N PHE A 280 -19.90 6.87 5.17
CA PHE A 280 -19.04 7.96 4.75
C PHE A 280 -18.46 8.65 5.98
N THR A 281 -17.21 9.08 5.86
CA THR A 281 -16.55 9.94 6.85
C THR A 281 -16.44 11.35 6.30
N GLU A 282 -16.68 12.32 7.17
CA GLU A 282 -16.35 13.72 6.91
C GLU A 282 -14.89 13.99 7.26
N THR A 283 -14.21 14.70 6.37
CA THR A 283 -12.97 15.43 6.65
C THR A 283 -13.30 16.93 6.63
N TYR A 284 -12.29 17.79 6.84
CA TYR A 284 -12.49 19.24 6.90
C TYR A 284 -13.26 19.82 5.68
N ASP A 285 -13.03 19.29 4.47
CA ASP A 285 -13.62 19.81 3.23
C ASP A 285 -14.20 18.72 2.29
N GLN A 286 -14.13 17.43 2.65
CA GLN A 286 -14.57 16.32 1.81
C GLN A 286 -15.43 15.30 2.57
N VAL A 287 -16.16 14.51 1.78
CA VAL A 287 -16.86 13.32 2.25
C VAL A 287 -16.26 12.13 1.50
N LEU A 288 -15.72 11.17 2.24
CA LEU A 288 -15.00 10.01 1.72
C LEU A 288 -15.80 8.73 1.93
N SER A 289 -15.79 7.84 0.93
CA SER A 289 -16.41 6.51 1.01
C SER A 289 -15.56 5.56 1.84
N LEU A 290 -16.09 5.08 2.98
CA LEU A 290 -15.38 4.09 3.80
C LEU A 290 -15.27 2.73 3.10
N GLU A 291 -16.24 2.38 2.26
CA GLU A 291 -16.19 1.14 1.47
C GLU A 291 -15.00 1.14 0.51
N LEU A 292 -14.78 2.27 -0.16
CA LEU A 292 -13.68 2.41 -1.12
C LEU A 292 -12.32 2.43 -0.42
N LEU A 293 -12.24 3.11 0.73
CA LEU A 293 -11.04 3.14 1.58
C LEU A 293 -10.69 1.73 2.10
N LEU A 294 -11.67 1.01 2.65
CA LEU A 294 -11.47 -0.33 3.17
C LEU A 294 -11.11 -1.32 2.05
N ASN A 295 -11.80 -1.28 0.92
CA ASN A 295 -11.50 -2.17 -0.20
C ASN A 295 -10.12 -1.89 -0.79
N THR A 296 -9.66 -0.63 -0.78
CA THR A 296 -8.28 -0.29 -1.16
C THR A 296 -7.28 -0.91 -0.19
N ALA A 297 -7.49 -0.75 1.12
CA ALA A 297 -6.64 -1.37 2.15
C ALA A 297 -6.63 -2.91 2.06
N ILE A 298 -7.77 -3.54 1.79
CA ILE A 298 -7.88 -4.99 1.57
C ILE A 298 -7.04 -5.41 0.37
N GLN A 299 -7.14 -4.70 -0.76
CA GLN A 299 -6.37 -5.05 -1.96
C GLN A 299 -4.86 -4.89 -1.74
N GLN A 300 -4.43 -3.82 -1.08
CA GLN A 300 -3.03 -3.61 -0.72
C GLN A 300 -2.51 -4.76 0.17
N ALA A 301 -3.23 -5.07 1.25
CA ALA A 301 -2.86 -6.15 2.16
C ALA A 301 -2.90 -7.52 1.48
N LEU A 302 -3.88 -7.78 0.61
CA LEU A 302 -4.00 -9.04 -0.13
C LEU A 302 -2.81 -9.23 -1.06
N ASN A 303 -2.39 -8.19 -1.79
CA ASN A 303 -1.23 -8.27 -2.67
C ASN A 303 0.06 -8.54 -1.87
N GLU A 304 0.25 -7.82 -0.76
CA GLU A 304 1.42 -7.96 0.10
C GLU A 304 1.48 -9.35 0.76
N PHE A 305 0.44 -9.77 1.49
CA PHE A 305 0.45 -11.06 2.18
C PHE A 305 0.46 -12.25 1.22
N SER A 306 -0.15 -12.14 0.04
CA SER A 306 -0.05 -13.22 -0.95
C SER A 306 1.40 -13.41 -1.41
N ALA A 307 2.13 -12.31 -1.64
CA ALA A 307 3.54 -12.38 -2.03
C ALA A 307 4.41 -12.92 -0.89
N LEU A 308 4.18 -12.47 0.34
CA LEU A 308 4.95 -12.93 1.51
C LEU A 308 4.70 -14.41 1.81
N GLU A 309 3.45 -14.88 1.76
CA GLU A 309 3.12 -16.30 1.95
C GLU A 309 3.70 -17.18 0.83
N ALA A 310 3.84 -16.66 -0.39
CA ALA A 310 4.51 -17.38 -1.48
C ALA A 310 6.04 -17.42 -1.33
N LEU A 311 6.67 -16.34 -0.89
CA LEU A 311 8.13 -16.20 -0.81
C LEU A 311 8.74 -16.80 0.46
N CYS A 312 8.00 -16.78 1.58
CA CYS A 312 8.55 -17.05 2.90
C CYS A 312 8.11 -18.40 3.45
N GLY A 313 8.34 -19.50 2.72
CA GLY A 313 7.90 -20.85 3.13
C GLY A 313 8.45 -21.39 4.46
N ARG A 314 9.50 -20.77 5.02
CA ARG A 314 10.03 -21.08 6.38
C ARG A 314 9.42 -20.22 7.49
N GLY A 315 8.59 -19.26 7.09
CA GLY A 315 7.95 -18.29 7.95
C GLY A 315 8.59 -16.90 7.89
N TYR A 316 7.84 -15.90 8.35
CA TYR A 316 8.30 -14.51 8.36
C TYR A 316 7.82 -13.73 9.58
N VAL A 317 8.66 -12.75 9.97
CA VAL A 317 8.38 -11.72 10.97
C VAL A 317 8.07 -10.44 10.23
N TYR A 318 6.79 -10.08 10.21
CA TYR A 318 6.32 -8.89 9.52
C TYR A 318 6.45 -7.68 10.44
N THR A 319 7.17 -6.65 9.99
CA THR A 319 7.15 -5.34 10.66
C THR A 319 6.25 -4.40 9.89
N TYR A 320 5.44 -3.59 10.57
CA TYR A 320 4.61 -2.56 9.95
C TYR A 320 4.94 -1.20 10.56
N ASN A 321 5.13 -0.19 9.71
CA ASN A 321 5.19 1.19 10.13
C ASN A 321 3.87 1.87 9.69
N PRO A 322 3.26 2.71 10.51
CA PRO A 322 2.07 3.47 10.12
C PRO A 322 2.41 4.55 9.08
N ALA A 323 1.49 4.79 8.15
CA ALA A 323 1.60 5.72 7.03
C ALA A 323 1.47 7.20 7.45
N ALA A 324 2.10 7.61 8.56
CA ALA A 324 1.84 8.89 9.21
C ALA A 324 2.06 10.11 8.30
N ILE A 325 3.06 10.08 7.42
CA ILE A 325 3.34 11.15 6.45
C ILE A 325 2.30 11.24 5.33
N PHE A 326 1.66 10.11 4.96
CA PHE A 326 0.64 10.05 3.91
C PHE A 326 -0.77 10.30 4.44
N ALA A 327 -0.90 10.57 5.73
CA ALA A 327 -2.19 10.70 6.40
C ALA A 327 -2.57 12.17 6.67
N LYS A 328 -1.88 13.14 6.09
CA LYS A 328 -2.04 14.56 6.44
C LYS A 328 -3.49 15.05 6.36
N GLU A 329 -4.23 14.64 5.34
CA GLU A 329 -5.63 15.06 5.12
C GLU A 329 -6.66 14.27 5.93
N ILE A 330 -6.33 13.05 6.37
CA ILE A 330 -7.32 12.12 6.94
C ILE A 330 -6.95 11.52 8.31
N GLY A 331 -5.75 11.82 8.81
CA GLY A 331 -5.21 11.33 10.07
C GLY A 331 -4.65 9.90 10.00
N ALA A 332 -3.51 9.68 10.67
CA ALA A 332 -2.91 8.35 10.83
C ALA A 332 -3.85 7.33 11.52
N PRO A 333 -4.67 7.71 12.53
CA PRO A 333 -5.60 6.78 13.16
C PRO A 333 -6.57 6.13 12.17
N LEU A 334 -7.17 6.90 11.24
CA LEU A 334 -8.10 6.36 10.25
C LEU A 334 -7.41 5.32 9.34
N LEU A 335 -6.23 5.63 8.81
CA LEU A 335 -5.45 4.69 7.99
C LEU A 335 -5.09 3.42 8.74
N ASN A 336 -4.68 3.54 9.99
CA ASN A 336 -4.33 2.39 10.82
C ASN A 336 -5.56 1.49 11.08
N ARG A 337 -6.72 2.07 11.44
CA ARG A 337 -7.95 1.30 11.62
C ARG A 337 -8.40 0.63 10.32
N LEU A 338 -8.24 1.28 9.16
CA LEU A 338 -8.52 0.67 7.85
C LEU A 338 -7.60 -0.52 7.56
N MET A 339 -6.29 -0.39 7.81
CA MET A 339 -5.34 -1.50 7.65
C MET A 339 -5.67 -2.66 8.61
N VAL A 340 -5.93 -2.37 9.90
CA VAL A 340 -6.26 -3.40 10.89
C VAL A 340 -7.59 -4.10 10.56
N LEU A 341 -8.58 -3.36 10.07
CA LEU A 341 -9.84 -3.94 9.61
C LEU A 341 -9.65 -4.78 8.33
N ALA A 342 -8.79 -4.36 7.40
CA ALA A 342 -8.39 -5.16 6.25
C ALA A 342 -7.67 -6.44 6.68
N LEU A 343 -6.76 -6.36 7.65
CA LEU A 343 -6.06 -7.50 8.23
C LEU A 343 -7.03 -8.49 8.87
N LYS A 344 -8.01 -8.00 9.65
CA LYS A 344 -9.10 -8.82 10.21
C LYS A 344 -9.89 -9.51 9.10
N THR A 345 -10.27 -8.76 8.07
CA THR A 345 -11.05 -9.26 6.93
C THR A 345 -10.32 -10.40 6.22
N LEU A 346 -9.00 -10.27 6.02
CA LEU A 346 -8.18 -11.31 5.41
C LEU A 346 -7.93 -12.50 6.36
N SER A 347 -7.62 -12.24 7.62
CA SER A 347 -7.46 -13.25 8.68
C SER A 347 -8.71 -14.12 8.87
N ASP A 348 -9.89 -13.55 8.68
CA ASP A 348 -11.17 -14.26 8.73
C ASP A 348 -11.41 -15.22 7.56
N GLN A 349 -10.72 -14.99 6.45
CA GLN A 349 -10.93 -15.72 5.19
C GLN A 349 -9.74 -16.61 4.83
N ASN A 350 -8.60 -16.48 5.51
CA ASN A 350 -7.35 -17.13 5.15
C ASN A 350 -6.61 -17.64 6.38
N ILE A 351 -5.69 -18.56 6.17
CA ILE A 351 -4.68 -18.93 7.17
C ILE A 351 -3.36 -18.33 6.71
N PHE A 352 -2.74 -17.51 7.55
CA PHE A 352 -1.39 -17.00 7.31
C PHE A 352 -0.38 -18.04 7.76
N ALA A 353 -0.19 -19.08 6.95
CA ALA A 353 0.57 -20.28 7.33
C ALA A 353 2.03 -19.98 7.71
N ASN A 354 2.60 -18.96 7.07
CA ASN A 354 4.00 -18.58 7.22
C ASN A 354 4.20 -17.37 8.14
N LEU A 355 3.19 -16.54 8.37
CA LEU A 355 3.30 -15.45 9.35
C LEU A 355 3.58 -16.01 10.75
N ARG A 356 4.69 -15.59 11.36
CA ARG A 356 5.07 -15.98 12.74
C ARG A 356 4.81 -14.86 13.73
N ILE A 357 5.23 -13.65 13.36
CA ILE A 357 5.12 -12.47 14.20
C ILE A 357 4.60 -11.32 13.35
N PHE A 358 3.62 -10.60 13.87
CA PHE A 358 3.20 -9.31 13.37
C PHE A 358 3.64 -8.22 14.37
N ALA A 359 4.59 -7.38 13.97
CA ALA A 359 5.15 -6.34 14.82
C ALA A 359 4.78 -4.95 14.28
N PHE A 360 3.95 -4.22 15.03
CA PHE A 360 3.44 -2.91 14.61
C PHE A 360 4.20 -1.79 15.33
N SER A 361 4.60 -0.75 14.61
CA SER A 361 5.20 0.46 15.21
C SER A 361 4.11 1.42 15.68
N ASP A 362 3.98 1.62 16.99
CA ASP A 362 2.86 2.34 17.60
C ASP A 362 3.15 3.83 17.85
N PHE A 363 4.22 4.39 17.26
CA PHE A 363 4.63 5.78 17.49
C PHE A 363 3.55 6.81 17.10
N ALA A 364 2.76 6.51 16.07
CA ALA A 364 1.68 7.37 15.60
C ALA A 364 0.31 7.01 16.21
N ASP A 365 0.25 5.92 16.98
CA ASP A 365 -1.01 5.30 17.42
C ASP A 365 -0.77 4.29 18.57
N PRO A 366 -0.57 4.77 19.81
CA PRO A 366 -0.19 3.92 20.95
C PRO A 366 -1.20 2.82 21.31
N GLU A 367 -2.46 2.98 20.91
CA GLU A 367 -3.57 2.07 21.26
C GLU A 367 -3.81 0.99 20.20
N ILE A 368 -2.99 0.94 19.14
CA ILE A 368 -3.23 0.06 18.00
C ILE A 368 -2.94 -1.43 18.29
N ILE A 369 -2.05 -1.73 19.23
CA ILE A 369 -1.58 -3.11 19.48
C ILE A 369 -2.71 -4.05 19.93
N PRO A 370 -3.59 -3.67 20.89
CA PRO A 370 -4.79 -4.44 21.19
C PRO A 370 -5.67 -4.71 19.96
N LEU A 371 -5.89 -3.72 19.09
CA LEU A 371 -6.71 -3.87 17.90
C LEU A 371 -6.11 -4.86 16.89
N VAL A 372 -4.79 -4.84 16.70
CA VAL A 372 -4.08 -5.82 15.86
C VAL A 372 -4.23 -7.23 16.41
N LYS A 373 -4.14 -7.42 17.74
CA LYS A 373 -4.41 -8.72 18.39
C LYS A 373 -5.82 -9.21 18.10
N MET A 374 -6.82 -8.33 18.15
CA MET A 374 -8.21 -8.67 17.83
C MET A 374 -8.40 -9.03 16.36
N ALA A 375 -7.73 -8.32 15.45
CA ALA A 375 -7.76 -8.62 14.01
C ALA A 375 -7.15 -10.00 13.68
N LEU A 376 -6.08 -10.38 14.39
CA LEU A 376 -5.37 -11.64 14.20
C LEU A 376 -5.84 -12.76 15.14
N ARG A 377 -6.93 -12.59 15.90
CA ARG A 377 -7.41 -13.59 16.87
C ARG A 377 -7.69 -14.99 16.28
N ARG A 378 -7.95 -15.07 14.96
CA ARG A 378 -8.15 -16.33 14.22
C ARG A 378 -6.87 -16.97 13.71
N GLN A 379 -5.72 -16.34 13.96
CA GLN A 379 -4.38 -16.83 13.66
C GLN A 379 -3.66 -17.08 15.00
N PRO A 380 -4.07 -18.10 15.79
CA PRO A 380 -3.57 -18.29 17.15
C PRO A 380 -2.05 -18.55 17.22
N HIS A 381 -1.43 -18.95 16.11
CA HIS A 381 0.01 -19.13 15.99
C HIS A 381 0.78 -17.84 15.72
N VAL A 382 0.11 -16.73 15.40
CA VAL A 382 0.75 -15.44 15.10
C VAL A 382 0.90 -14.62 16.37
N ARG A 383 2.13 -14.30 16.73
CA ARG A 383 2.42 -13.42 17.86
C ARG A 383 2.35 -11.96 17.45
N VAL A 384 1.62 -11.13 18.20
CA VAL A 384 1.53 -9.68 17.96
C VAL A 384 2.35 -8.92 18.99
N LEU A 385 3.24 -8.04 18.51
CA LEU A 385 4.20 -7.29 19.33
C LEU A 385 4.29 -5.82 18.90
N ARG A 386 4.88 -4.99 19.75
CA ARG A 386 5.38 -3.68 19.32
C ARG A 386 6.65 -3.92 18.49
N LYS A 387 6.82 -3.15 17.42
CA LYS A 387 8.04 -3.25 16.57
C LYS A 387 9.32 -3.09 17.40
N ASP A 388 9.34 -2.14 18.32
CA ASP A 388 10.51 -1.85 19.16
C ASP A 388 10.91 -3.02 20.06
N ASP A 389 9.99 -3.95 20.38
CA ASP A 389 10.31 -5.13 21.18
C ASP A 389 11.24 -6.10 20.42
N LEU A 390 11.22 -6.08 19.08
CA LEU A 390 12.09 -6.91 18.24
C LEU A 390 13.55 -6.41 18.21
N PHE A 391 13.79 -5.13 18.50
CA PHE A 391 15.10 -4.47 18.34
C PHE A 391 15.71 -4.09 19.70
N ARG A 392 15.62 -4.99 20.68
CA ARG A 392 16.18 -4.83 22.03
C ARG A 392 17.45 -5.64 22.29
N GLY A 393 18.06 -6.17 21.23
CA GLY A 393 19.33 -6.87 21.32
C GLY A 393 20.48 -5.94 21.73
N PRO A 394 21.69 -6.50 21.96
CA PRO A 394 22.88 -5.71 22.25
C PRO A 394 23.10 -4.62 21.19
N GLY A 395 23.14 -3.35 21.61
CA GLY A 395 23.28 -2.21 20.69
C GLY A 395 22.01 -1.81 19.93
N GLY A 396 20.84 -2.37 20.27
CA GLY A 396 19.55 -2.07 19.62
C GLY A 396 19.31 -2.85 18.32
N VAL A 397 20.00 -3.98 18.13
CA VAL A 397 19.84 -4.85 16.96
C VAL A 397 18.65 -5.79 17.11
N TYR A 398 18.22 -6.37 15.99
CA TYR A 398 17.19 -7.40 15.95
C TYR A 398 17.58 -8.62 16.81
N GLU A 399 16.71 -8.98 17.76
CA GLU A 399 16.96 -10.04 18.75
C GLU A 399 15.89 -11.13 18.67
N VAL A 400 16.29 -12.31 18.23
CA VAL A 400 15.40 -13.48 18.09
C VAL A 400 15.33 -14.32 19.37
N GLY A 401 16.27 -14.16 20.30
CA GLY A 401 16.36 -15.00 21.51
C GLY A 401 15.10 -15.02 22.37
N LYS A 402 14.35 -13.91 22.41
CA LYS A 402 13.10 -13.76 23.19
C LYS A 402 11.85 -14.28 22.46
N PHE A 403 11.99 -14.60 21.17
CA PHE A 403 10.90 -14.96 20.27
C PHE A 403 11.25 -16.24 19.51
N PRO A 404 11.10 -17.43 20.12
CA PRO A 404 11.38 -18.70 19.47
C PRO A 404 10.67 -18.86 18.11
N GLU A 405 9.50 -18.25 17.95
CA GLU A 405 8.70 -18.25 16.72
C GLU A 405 9.40 -17.54 15.55
N ALA A 406 10.36 -16.64 15.82
CA ALA A 406 11.13 -15.93 14.82
C ALA A 406 12.38 -16.68 14.33
N ARG A 407 12.75 -17.82 14.96
CA ARG A 407 13.95 -18.58 14.59
C ARG A 407 13.84 -19.13 13.16
N GLY A 408 14.84 -18.86 12.34
CA GLY A 408 14.86 -19.25 10.92
C GLY A 408 13.82 -18.54 10.05
N ALA A 409 13.02 -17.62 10.60
CA ALA A 409 12.06 -16.83 9.85
C ALA A 409 12.75 -15.62 9.18
N ARG A 410 12.19 -15.15 8.08
CA ARG A 410 12.67 -13.93 7.41
C ARG A 410 12.05 -12.68 8.04
N LEU A 411 12.86 -11.70 8.38
CA LEU A 411 12.43 -10.38 8.79
C LEU A 411 11.95 -9.62 7.55
N VAL A 412 10.70 -9.15 7.57
CA VAL A 412 10.13 -8.31 6.52
C VAL A 412 10.24 -6.85 6.96
N ILE A 413 10.96 -6.06 6.18
CA ILE A 413 10.94 -4.60 6.27
C ILE A 413 9.78 -4.11 5.39
N HIS A 414 8.69 -3.71 6.04
CA HIS A 414 7.63 -2.98 5.36
C HIS A 414 8.06 -1.53 5.17
N ASN A 415 8.25 -1.17 3.91
CA ASN A 415 8.73 0.12 3.52
C ASN A 415 7.55 1.03 3.18
N ASN A 416 7.34 2.07 3.98
CA ASN A 416 6.26 3.03 3.79
C ASN A 416 6.62 4.04 2.69
N SER A 417 6.64 3.59 1.44
CA SER A 417 7.05 4.43 0.31
C SER A 417 5.86 5.17 -0.32
N ASP A 418 6.08 6.40 -0.78
CA ASP A 418 5.19 7.15 -1.71
C ASP A 418 5.61 7.02 -3.18
N GLY A 419 6.71 6.31 -3.42
CA GLY A 419 7.49 6.39 -4.64
C GLY A 419 8.15 5.06 -4.95
N PHE A 420 7.33 4.05 -5.21
CA PHE A 420 7.68 2.69 -5.68
C PHE A 420 9.19 2.45 -5.91
N GLY A 421 9.99 2.14 -4.89
CA GLY A 421 11.41 1.79 -5.04
C GLY A 421 12.34 2.82 -5.72
N GLN A 422 11.85 3.95 -6.23
CA GLN A 422 12.67 4.99 -6.86
C GLN A 422 13.35 5.82 -5.78
N ASN A 423 12.62 6.13 -4.71
CA ASN A 423 13.18 6.78 -3.53
C ASN A 423 14.31 5.91 -2.92
N ILE A 424 14.15 4.59 -2.98
CA ILE A 424 15.20 3.64 -2.58
C ILE A 424 16.45 3.81 -3.45
N GLU A 425 16.30 4.07 -4.75
CA GLU A 425 17.41 4.33 -5.66
C GLU A 425 18.08 5.69 -5.41
N THR A 426 17.31 6.74 -5.09
CA THR A 426 17.79 8.13 -5.19
C THR A 426 17.92 8.90 -3.87
N GLU A 427 17.14 8.60 -2.84
CA GLU A 427 17.11 9.40 -1.60
C GLU A 427 18.32 9.17 -0.70
N GLY A 428 18.64 10.16 0.12
CA GLY A 428 19.70 10.07 1.11
C GLY A 428 19.28 9.23 2.33
N MET A 429 20.24 8.58 2.98
CA MET A 429 20.01 7.69 4.12
C MET A 429 19.17 8.29 5.26
N PHE A 430 19.28 9.60 5.50
CA PHE A 430 18.66 10.24 6.67
C PHE A 430 17.26 10.81 6.39
N GLU A 431 16.81 10.81 5.13
CA GLU A 431 15.59 11.47 4.68
C GLU A 431 14.35 10.62 4.94
N SER A 432 14.46 9.31 4.73
CA SER A 432 13.33 8.38 4.77
C SER A 432 13.78 6.94 5.02
N LEU A 433 12.82 6.03 5.24
CA LEU A 433 13.10 4.59 5.25
C LEU A 433 13.51 4.08 3.86
N ASP A 434 12.98 4.68 2.79
CA ASP A 434 13.41 4.40 1.42
C ASP A 434 14.91 4.65 1.26
N GLY A 435 15.37 5.83 1.68
CA GLY A 435 16.77 6.23 1.68
C GLY A 435 17.65 5.31 2.51
N VAL A 436 17.20 4.87 3.69
CA VAL A 436 17.93 3.87 4.51
C VAL A 436 18.10 2.56 3.77
N VAL A 437 17.01 1.96 3.29
CA VAL A 437 17.03 0.68 2.56
C VAL A 437 17.92 0.78 1.32
N GLY A 438 17.85 1.93 0.66
CA GLY A 438 18.62 2.23 -0.52
C GLY A 438 20.11 2.39 -0.28
N CYS A 439 20.52 3.22 0.69
CA CYS A 439 21.92 3.52 0.99
C CYS A 439 22.62 2.36 1.70
N CYS A 440 21.87 1.58 2.48
CA CYS A 440 22.42 0.59 3.41
C CYS A 440 22.13 -0.85 2.98
N GLY A 441 21.67 -1.06 1.76
CA GLY A 441 21.40 -2.42 1.28
C GLY A 441 21.27 -2.55 -0.23
N SER A 442 20.82 -3.73 -0.64
CA SER A 442 20.69 -4.11 -2.06
C SER A 442 19.34 -3.76 -2.69
N GLY A 443 18.42 -3.15 -1.94
CA GLY A 443 17.06 -2.83 -2.40
C GLY A 443 17.03 -1.94 -3.64
N ALA A 444 17.93 -0.95 -3.73
CA ALA A 444 18.03 -0.03 -4.87
C ALA A 444 18.31 -0.75 -6.19
N ALA A 445 19.26 -1.69 -6.19
CA ALA A 445 19.59 -2.49 -7.37
C ALA A 445 18.46 -3.49 -7.70
N SER A 446 17.84 -4.04 -6.66
CA SER A 446 16.73 -4.99 -6.82
C SER A 446 15.54 -4.34 -7.54
N LEU A 447 15.22 -3.08 -7.22
CA LEU A 447 14.05 -2.35 -7.73
C LEU A 447 14.35 -1.37 -8.87
N ARG A 448 15.59 -1.39 -9.40
CA ARG A 448 16.07 -0.46 -10.43
C ARG A 448 15.21 -0.53 -11.69
N ARG A 449 14.72 0.60 -12.18
CA ARG A 449 13.70 0.67 -13.24
C ARG A 449 14.13 0.17 -14.62
N ASP A 450 15.44 0.17 -14.89
CA ASP A 450 16.03 -0.19 -16.18
C ASP A 450 16.49 -1.65 -16.23
N ARG A 451 16.38 -2.42 -15.13
CA ARG A 451 16.76 -3.83 -15.15
C ARG A 451 15.87 -4.60 -16.14
N GLY A 452 16.50 -5.53 -16.88
CA GLY A 452 15.85 -6.29 -17.94
C GLY A 452 14.78 -7.22 -17.39
N ASP A 453 15.09 -7.87 -16.28
CA ASP A 453 14.32 -8.89 -15.57
C ASP A 453 13.35 -8.32 -14.51
N LEU A 454 13.10 -7.00 -14.52
CA LEU A 454 12.25 -6.33 -13.51
C LEU A 454 10.85 -6.93 -13.41
N LEU A 455 10.33 -7.38 -14.55
CA LEU A 455 8.95 -7.81 -14.75
C LEU A 455 8.84 -9.33 -14.97
N ASP A 456 9.90 -10.09 -14.67
CA ASP A 456 9.92 -11.54 -14.90
C ASP A 456 8.96 -12.28 -13.97
N PHE A 457 8.66 -11.70 -12.80
CA PHE A 457 7.82 -12.29 -11.76
C PHE A 457 6.63 -11.38 -11.42
N VAL A 458 5.65 -11.30 -12.33
CA VAL A 458 4.38 -10.59 -12.09
C VAL A 458 3.30 -11.58 -11.64
N PHE A 459 2.65 -11.29 -10.51
CA PHE A 459 1.86 -12.20 -9.69
C PHE A 459 0.43 -11.74 -9.40
#